data_AF-X1PMA0-F1
#
_entry.id   AF-X1PMA0-F1
#
_cell.length_a   1.000
_cell.length_b   1.000
_cell.length_c   1.000
_cell.angle_alpha   90.00
_cell.angle_beta   90.00
_cell.angle_gamma   90.00
#
_symmetry.space_group_name_H-M   'P 1'
#
loop_
_entity.id
_entity.type
_entity.pdbx_description
1 polymer ?
#
loop_
_entity_poly.entity_id
_entity_poly.type
_entity_poly.pdbx_seq_one_letter_code
_entity_poly.pdbx_strand_id
1 'polypeptide(L)'
;MLMYQGVVLGGTTLREEKSHPTIGNNVVIGTGAVALCAITIGGGARIGSGSVVVKSIPPGVMVVGIPGRVVADRHEPLFDLEHGKLPDPVTETLKLIIEEQDKLKQRVSRLETSRELCSLQVDQKNEKEDKRMKVMITLWLMCCPKGLIR
;
A
#
# COMPACT_ATOMS: atom_id res chain seq x y z
N MET A 1 11.62 18.88 28.66
CA MET A 1 11.51 18.93 27.19
C MET A 1 12.85 18.53 26.61
N LEU A 2 12.87 17.70 25.58
CA LEU A 2 14.07 17.15 24.98
C LEU A 2 14.10 17.52 23.50
N MET A 3 15.21 18.10 23.04
CA MET A 3 15.46 18.46 21.65
C MET A 3 16.79 17.89 21.23
N TYR A 4 16.81 17.20 20.09
CA TYR A 4 18.05 16.73 19.49
C TYR A 4 18.65 17.78 18.56
N GLN A 5 19.84 17.49 18.02
CA GLN A 5 20.58 18.40 17.16
C GLN A 5 19.79 18.78 15.89
N GLY A 6 19.91 20.04 15.46
CA GLY A 6 19.38 20.51 14.18
C GLY A 6 17.85 20.69 14.14
N VAL A 7 17.19 20.71 15.30
CA VAL A 7 15.77 21.06 15.37
C VAL A 7 15.55 22.51 14.96
N VAL A 8 14.60 22.73 14.04
CA VAL A 8 14.25 24.06 13.54
C VAL A 8 12.86 24.43 14.06
N LEU A 9 12.79 25.52 14.81
CA LEU A 9 11.53 26.16 15.21
C LEU A 9 11.39 27.45 14.39
N GLY A 10 10.63 27.39 13.31
CA GLY A 10 10.56 28.46 12.31
C GLY A 10 9.15 29.03 12.15
N GLY A 11 9.09 30.35 11.94
CA GLY A 11 7.88 31.04 11.52
C GLY A 11 7.86 31.30 10.03
N THR A 12 6.68 31.18 9.43
CA THR A 12 6.45 31.50 8.01
C THR A 12 5.60 32.78 7.85
N THR A 13 5.14 33.38 8.96
CA THR A 13 4.19 34.49 8.96
C THR A 13 4.89 35.84 8.88
N LEU A 14 4.40 36.68 7.96
CA LEU A 14 4.79 38.09 7.79
C LEU A 14 4.01 39.06 8.71
N ARG A 15 3.03 38.54 9.46
CA ARG A 15 2.16 39.28 10.39
C ARG A 15 2.74 39.27 11.80
N GLU A 16 2.48 40.31 12.60
CA GLU A 16 2.96 40.50 13.98
C GLU A 16 2.36 39.53 15.02
N GLU A 17 1.64 38.51 14.59
CA GLU A 17 1.16 37.42 15.44
C GLU A 17 2.30 36.43 15.74
N LYS A 18 2.11 35.55 16.74
CA LYS A 18 3.17 34.60 17.18
C LYS A 18 3.67 33.76 16.00
N SER A 19 4.86 34.06 15.49
CA SER A 19 5.46 33.30 14.40
C SER A 19 6.11 31.98 14.84
N HIS A 20 6.24 31.71 16.14
CA HIS A 20 6.95 30.53 16.65
C HIS A 20 6.00 29.49 17.25
N PRO A 21 6.33 28.19 17.14
CA PRO A 21 5.54 27.12 17.74
C PRO A 21 5.56 27.18 19.27
N THR A 22 4.42 26.84 19.88
CA THR A 22 4.29 26.71 21.34
C THR A 22 4.45 25.24 21.73
N ILE A 23 5.37 24.96 22.66
CA ILE A 23 5.75 23.60 23.02
C ILE A 23 5.28 23.29 24.45
N GLY A 24 4.57 22.19 24.63
CA GLY A 24 4.08 21.71 25.92
C GLY A 24 5.14 20.98 26.75
N ASN A 25 4.73 20.51 27.93
CA ASN A 25 5.59 19.77 28.86
C ASN A 25 5.92 18.37 28.35
N ASN A 26 7.11 17.84 28.67
CA ASN A 26 7.52 16.47 28.31
C ASN A 26 7.47 16.16 26.80
N VAL A 27 7.60 17.17 25.95
CA VAL A 27 7.74 16.97 24.50
C VAL A 27 9.16 16.51 24.18
N VAL A 28 9.28 15.56 23.25
CA VAL A 28 10.56 15.11 22.68
C VAL A 28 10.57 15.38 21.19
N ILE A 29 11.61 16.08 20.71
CA ILE A 29 11.75 16.49 19.31
C ILE A 29 13.04 15.91 18.73
N GLY A 30 12.90 14.96 17.81
CA GLY A 30 13.99 14.24 17.15
C GLY A 30 14.92 15.12 16.29
N THR A 31 16.04 14.54 15.90
CA THR A 31 17.12 15.23 15.16
C THR A 31 16.62 15.79 13.84
N GLY A 32 16.93 17.05 13.54
CA GLY A 32 16.56 17.66 12.26
C GLY A 32 15.05 17.86 12.05
N ALA A 33 14.22 17.69 13.07
CA ALA A 33 12.79 17.95 12.95
C ALA A 33 12.53 19.45 12.78
N VAL A 34 11.54 19.78 11.95
CA VAL A 34 11.19 21.15 11.59
C VAL A 34 9.76 21.42 12.03
N ALA A 35 9.57 22.31 12.99
CA ALA A 35 8.26 22.81 13.38
C ALA A 35 8.05 24.18 12.74
N LEU A 36 7.07 24.26 11.84
CA LEU A 36 6.73 25.49 11.12
C LEU A 36 5.42 26.07 11.62
N CYS A 37 5.32 27.41 11.62
CA CYS A 37 4.14 28.20 11.98
C CYS A 37 3.83 28.29 13.49
N ALA A 38 2.77 29.05 13.80
CA ALA A 38 2.18 29.22 15.13
C ALA A 38 1.44 27.95 15.61
N ILE A 39 2.09 26.78 15.56
CA ILE A 39 1.48 25.51 15.96
C ILE A 39 1.63 25.27 17.46
N THR A 40 0.68 24.56 18.04
CA THR A 40 0.77 24.10 19.43
C THR A 40 1.13 22.63 19.45
N ILE A 41 2.21 22.28 20.15
CA ILE A 41 2.64 20.89 20.38
C ILE A 41 2.21 20.51 21.79
N GLY A 42 1.22 19.63 21.89
CA GLY A 42 0.68 19.16 23.17
C GLY A 42 1.73 18.47 24.04
N GLY A 43 1.53 18.49 25.35
CA GLY A 43 2.45 17.86 26.30
C GLY A 43 2.56 16.34 26.09
N GLY A 44 3.76 15.78 26.26
CA GLY A 44 4.04 14.36 26.01
C GLY A 44 4.09 13.97 24.53
N ALA A 45 3.96 14.93 23.60
CA ALA A 45 4.07 14.64 22.19
C ALA A 45 5.52 14.29 21.78
N ARG A 46 5.63 13.43 20.77
CA ARG A 46 6.88 12.89 20.25
C ARG A 46 7.01 13.22 18.77
N ILE A 47 8.05 13.95 18.37
CA ILE A 47 8.30 14.28 16.96
C ILE A 47 9.49 13.46 16.49
N GLY A 48 9.31 12.65 15.44
CA GLY A 48 10.38 11.86 14.84
C GLY A 48 11.45 12.71 14.15
N SER A 49 12.64 12.15 13.98
CA SER A 49 13.74 12.81 13.25
C SER A 49 13.32 13.20 11.84
N GLY A 50 13.79 14.37 11.38
CA GLY A 50 13.54 14.89 10.03
C GLY A 50 12.07 15.17 9.72
N SER A 51 11.16 15.09 10.70
CA SER A 51 9.73 15.29 10.46
C SER A 51 9.40 16.77 10.34
N VAL A 52 8.50 17.12 9.41
CA VAL A 52 8.07 18.51 9.19
C VAL A 52 6.65 18.71 9.70
N VAL A 53 6.50 19.42 10.81
CA VAL A 53 5.20 19.65 11.47
C VAL A 53 4.63 20.99 11.01
N VAL A 54 3.44 20.93 10.41
CA VAL A 54 2.72 22.11 9.89
C VAL A 54 1.37 22.31 10.59
N LYS A 55 0.92 21.34 11.40
CA LYS A 55 -0.38 21.36 12.09
C LYS A 55 -0.18 21.18 13.60
N SER A 56 -1.07 21.75 14.40
CA SER A 56 -1.07 21.56 15.86
C SER A 56 -1.22 20.09 16.21
N ILE A 57 -0.47 19.65 17.23
CA ILE A 57 -0.36 18.26 17.66
C ILE A 57 -1.08 18.11 19.01
N PRO A 58 -2.01 17.14 19.17
CA PRO A 58 -2.62 16.85 20.46
C PRO A 58 -1.60 16.29 21.47
N PRO A 59 -1.89 16.32 22.79
CA PRO A 59 -0.98 15.79 23.79
C PRO A 59 -0.83 14.26 23.67
N GLY A 60 0.37 13.75 23.97
CA GLY A 60 0.65 12.32 24.08
C GLY A 60 0.64 11.53 22.76
N VAL A 61 0.78 12.17 21.60
CA VAL A 61 0.85 11.48 20.30
C VAL A 61 2.24 11.55 19.68
N MET A 62 2.51 10.62 18.76
CA MET A 62 3.72 10.60 17.95
C MET A 62 3.45 11.17 16.55
N VAL A 63 4.38 11.96 16.02
CA VAL A 63 4.31 12.54 14.68
C VAL A 63 5.55 12.21 13.90
N VAL A 64 5.38 11.66 12.71
CA VAL A 64 6.47 11.25 11.82
C VAL A 64 6.20 11.62 10.36
N GLY A 65 7.27 11.82 9.60
CA GLY A 65 7.22 12.00 8.15
C GLY A 65 7.17 13.46 7.67
N ILE A 66 7.15 13.62 6.34
CA ILE A 66 7.13 14.91 5.66
C ILE A 66 6.00 14.87 4.61
N PRO A 67 4.90 15.62 4.78
CA PRO A 67 4.51 16.36 5.99
C PRO A 67 4.20 15.41 7.16
N GLY A 68 4.41 15.88 8.39
CA GLY A 68 4.23 15.11 9.62
C GLY A 68 2.80 14.61 9.77
N ARG A 69 2.65 13.29 9.91
CA ARG A 69 1.38 12.62 10.17
C ARG A 69 1.38 12.09 11.60
N VAL A 70 0.23 12.22 12.26
CA VAL A 70 0.04 11.68 13.60
C VAL A 70 -0.08 10.17 13.47
N VAL A 71 0.82 9.46 14.14
CA VAL A 71 0.74 8.01 14.30
C VAL A 71 0.33 7.75 15.74
N ALA A 72 -0.84 7.12 15.89
CA ALA A 72 -1.44 6.91 17.19
C ALA A 72 -0.69 5.81 17.92
N ASP A 73 0.25 6.20 18.77
CA ASP A 73 0.85 5.29 19.73
C ASP A 73 0.35 5.69 21.13
N ARG A 74 -0.63 4.93 21.64
CA ARG A 74 -1.25 5.20 22.94
C ARG A 74 -0.48 4.62 24.10
N HIS A 75 0.62 3.91 23.88
CA HIS A 75 1.25 3.14 24.95
C HIS A 75 2.73 3.47 25.16
N GLU A 76 3.00 3.69 26.44
CA GLU A 76 4.28 3.77 27.13
C GLU A 76 5.06 5.09 27.15
N PRO A 77 5.33 5.65 28.35
CA PRO A 77 6.18 6.81 28.55
C PRO A 77 7.66 6.38 28.50
N LEU A 78 8.13 5.95 27.33
CA LEU A 78 9.56 5.90 27.06
C LEU A 78 10.08 7.34 26.91
N PHE A 79 10.96 7.73 27.82
CA PHE A 79 11.71 8.99 27.74
C PHE A 79 12.70 9.01 26.58
N ASP A 80 12.81 7.91 25.83
CA ASP A 80 13.72 7.76 24.71
C ASP A 80 12.93 7.60 23.40
N LEU A 81 13.20 8.50 22.44
CA LEU A 81 12.73 8.32 21.07
C LEU A 81 13.70 7.37 20.37
N GLU A 82 13.33 6.08 20.30
CA GLU A 82 14.04 5.14 19.45
C GLU A 82 13.74 5.45 17.97
N HIS A 83 14.54 6.35 17.38
CA HIS A 83 14.38 6.79 15.99
C HIS A 83 14.40 5.65 14.96
N GLY A 84 14.97 4.49 15.30
CA GLY A 84 15.05 3.32 14.42
C GLY A 84 13.78 2.45 14.38
N LYS A 85 12.80 2.66 15.28
CA LYS A 85 11.58 1.84 15.37
C LYS A 85 10.30 2.68 15.33
N LEU A 86 10.31 3.74 14.53
CA LEU A 86 9.14 4.58 14.36
C LEU A 86 8.15 3.91 13.39
N PRO A 87 6.84 3.88 13.72
CA PRO A 87 5.83 3.39 12.80
C PRO A 87 5.69 4.34 11.61
N ASP A 88 5.97 3.85 10.40
CA ASP A 88 5.88 4.66 9.18
C ASP A 88 4.47 4.59 8.56
N PRO A 89 3.78 5.73 8.38
CA PRO A 89 2.44 5.77 7.77
C PRO A 89 2.43 5.26 6.32
N VAL A 90 3.56 5.37 5.60
CA VAL A 90 3.67 4.83 4.24
C VAL A 90 3.70 3.30 4.29
N THR A 91 4.51 2.73 5.19
CA THR A 91 4.57 1.28 5.42
C THR A 91 3.19 0.70 5.80
N GLU A 92 2.42 1.38 6.64
CA GLU A 92 1.06 0.95 6.97
C GLU A 92 0.15 0.90 5.73
N THR A 93 0.25 1.91 4.87
CA THR A 93 -0.49 1.95 3.59
C THR A 93 -0.03 0.85 2.63
N LEU A 94 1.27 0.58 2.56
CA LEU A 94 1.85 -0.45 1.69
C LEU A 94 1.36 -1.85 2.06
N LYS A 95 1.19 -2.15 3.36
CA LYS A 95 0.63 -3.43 3.80
C LYS A 95 -0.75 -3.69 3.20
N LEU A 96 -1.63 -2.68 3.21
CA LEU A 96 -2.96 -2.78 2.63
C LEU A 96 -2.91 -3.07 1.12
N ILE A 97 -2.00 -2.41 0.41
CA ILE A 97 -1.83 -2.61 -1.03
C ILE A 97 -1.32 -4.01 -1.33
N ILE A 98 -0.36 -4.52 -0.54
CA ILE A 98 0.19 -5.87 -0.71
C ILE A 98 -0.90 -6.93 -0.51
N GLU A 99 -1.73 -6.79 0.53
CA GLU A 99 -2.85 -7.71 0.78
C GLU A 99 -3.85 -7.75 -0.39
N GLU A 100 -4.19 -6.58 -0.96
CA GLU A 100 -5.04 -6.52 -2.13
C GLU A 100 -4.37 -7.14 -3.36
N GLN A 101 -3.06 -6.94 -3.55
CA GLN A 101 -2.33 -7.60 -4.64
C GLN A 101 -2.40 -9.13 -4.54
N ASP A 102 -2.30 -9.69 -3.34
CA ASP A 102 -2.38 -11.14 -3.16
C ASP A 102 -3.79 -11.68 -3.43
N LYS A 103 -4.84 -10.94 -3.05
CA LYS A 103 -6.23 -11.27 -3.44
C LYS A 103 -6.40 -11.24 -4.95
N LEU A 104 -5.86 -10.22 -5.63
CA LEU A 104 -5.94 -10.11 -7.09
C LEU A 104 -5.19 -11.26 -7.78
N LYS A 105 -3.97 -11.59 -7.31
CA LYS A 105 -3.18 -12.73 -7.84
C LYS A 105 -3.93 -14.05 -7.69
N GLN A 106 -4.55 -14.31 -6.53
CA GLN A 106 -5.36 -15.51 -6.33
C GLN A 106 -6.56 -15.57 -7.28
N ARG A 107 -7.22 -14.43 -7.53
CA ARG A 107 -8.34 -14.37 -8.48
C ARG A 107 -7.90 -14.63 -9.92
N VAL A 108 -6.79 -14.02 -10.35
CA VAL A 108 -6.22 -14.24 -11.68
C VAL A 108 -5.83 -15.70 -11.87
N SER A 109 -5.11 -16.29 -10.91
CA SER A 109 -4.72 -17.70 -10.97
C SER A 109 -5.92 -18.64 -11.10
N ARG A 110 -7.00 -18.42 -10.34
CA ARG A 110 -8.24 -19.22 -10.46
C ARG A 110 -8.88 -19.11 -11.84
N LEU A 111 -8.92 -17.90 -12.40
CA LEU A 111 -9.51 -17.65 -13.72
C LEU A 111 -8.66 -18.25 -14.85
N GLU A 112 -7.34 -18.15 -14.76
CA GLU A 112 -6.41 -18.77 -15.69
C GLU A 112 -6.57 -20.29 -15.69
N THR A 113 -6.61 -20.93 -14.51
CA THR A 113 -6.87 -22.38 -14.41
C THR A 113 -8.23 -22.76 -14.99
N SER A 114 -9.29 -21.99 -14.72
CA SER A 114 -10.61 -22.26 -15.31
C SER A 114 -10.62 -22.10 -16.83
N ARG A 115 -9.81 -21.18 -17.37
CA ARG A 115 -9.71 -20.94 -18.81
C ARG A 115 -8.86 -22.02 -19.50
N GLU A 116 -7.79 -22.47 -18.87
CA GLU A 116 -6.96 -23.59 -19.34
C GLU A 116 -7.73 -24.92 -19.34
N LEU A 117 -8.52 -25.19 -18.29
CA LEU A 117 -9.42 -26.35 -18.27
C LEU A 117 -10.48 -26.28 -19.37
N CYS A 118 -10.99 -25.07 -19.66
CA CYS A 118 -11.94 -24.85 -20.74
C CYS A 118 -11.31 -25.04 -22.13
N SER A 119 -10.09 -24.52 -22.37
CA SER A 119 -9.41 -24.67 -23.66
C SER A 119 -9.06 -26.13 -23.95
N LEU A 120 -8.56 -26.88 -22.96
CA LEU A 120 -8.25 -28.31 -23.14
C LEU A 120 -9.52 -29.15 -23.43
N GLN A 121 -10.66 -28.79 -22.84
CA GLN A 121 -11.94 -29.46 -23.13
C GLN A 121 -12.45 -29.17 -24.55
N VAL A 122 -12.27 -27.95 -25.05
CA VAL A 122 -12.62 -27.57 -26.42
C VAL A 122 -11.74 -28.30 -27.44
N ASP A 123 -10.43 -28.38 -27.18
CA ASP A 123 -9.47 -29.07 -28.06
C ASP A 123 -9.78 -30.58 -28.16
N GLN A 124 -10.08 -31.24 -27.03
CA GLN A 124 -10.45 -32.65 -27.04
C GLN A 124 -11.81 -32.95 -27.69
N LYS A 125 -12.76 -32.01 -27.63
CA LYS A 125 -14.04 -32.16 -28.32
C LYS A 125 -13.87 -32.03 -29.83
N ASN A 126 -13.12 -31.01 -30.27
CA ASN A 126 -12.83 -30.78 -31.69
C ASN A 126 -12.08 -31.96 -32.30
N GLU A 127 -11.09 -32.54 -31.60
CA GLU A 127 -10.35 -33.70 -32.11
C GLU A 127 -11.22 -34.97 -32.23
N LYS A 128 -12.19 -35.15 -31.32
CA LYS A 128 -13.15 -36.26 -31.39
C LYS A 128 -14.16 -36.08 -32.52
N GLU A 129 -14.62 -34.85 -32.77
CA GLU A 129 -15.52 -34.54 -33.88
C GLU A 129 -14.81 -34.69 -35.24
N ASP A 130 -13.55 -34.25 -35.36
CA ASP A 130 -12.74 -34.45 -36.57
C ASP A 130 -12.50 -35.94 -36.87
N LYS A 131 -12.20 -36.74 -35.84
CA LYS A 131 -12.05 -38.20 -35.98
C LYS A 131 -13.37 -38.85 -36.42
N ARG A 132 -14.51 -38.45 -35.84
CA ARG A 132 -15.84 -38.92 -36.26
C ARG A 132 -16.15 -38.55 -37.70
N MET A 133 -15.85 -37.32 -38.10
CA MET A 133 -16.13 -36.83 -39.45
C MET A 133 -15.26 -37.53 -40.50
N LYS A 134 -13.97 -37.77 -40.20
CA LYS A 134 -13.09 -38.59 -41.06
C LYS A 134 -13.59 -40.01 -41.21
N VAL A 135 -13.97 -40.69 -40.12
CA VAL A 135 -14.52 -42.05 -40.18
C VAL A 135 -15.80 -42.08 -41.02
N MET A 136 -16.68 -41.09 -40.85
CA MET A 136 -17.93 -40.99 -41.62
C MET A 136 -17.68 -40.74 -43.11
N ILE A 137 -16.70 -39.89 -43.47
CA ILE A 137 -16.29 -39.64 -44.86
C ILE A 137 -15.65 -40.90 -45.47
N THR A 138 -14.76 -41.60 -44.75
CA THR A 138 -14.16 -42.84 -45.22
C THR A 138 -15.19 -43.95 -45.40
N LEU A 139 -16.14 -44.07 -44.46
CA LEU A 139 -17.24 -45.04 -44.56
C LEU A 139 -18.18 -44.68 -45.72
N TRP A 140 -18.46 -43.40 -45.94
CA TRP A 140 -19.23 -42.92 -47.08
C TRP A 140 -18.53 -43.22 -48.41
N LEU A 141 -17.22 -42.97 -48.51
CA LEU A 141 -16.41 -43.34 -49.69
C LEU A 141 -16.34 -44.86 -49.94
N MET A 142 -16.35 -45.68 -48.88
CA MET A 142 -16.35 -47.15 -48.99
C MET A 142 -17.73 -47.75 -49.30
N CYS A 143 -18.81 -47.14 -48.79
CA CYS A 143 -20.19 -47.55 -49.07
C CYS A 143 -20.76 -46.90 -50.34
N CYS A 144 -20.09 -45.90 -50.94
CA CYS A 144 -20.52 -45.32 -52.19
C CYS A 144 -20.22 -46.33 -53.32
N PRO A 145 -21.25 -46.94 -53.95
CA PRO A 145 -21.03 -47.88 -55.05
C PRO A 145 -20.27 -47.18 -56.16
N LYS A 146 -19.18 -47.79 -56.65
CA LYS A 146 -18.40 -47.32 -57.80
C LYS A 146 -19.32 -47.25 -59.03
N GLY A 147 -19.99 -46.13 -59.22
CA GLY A 147 -20.99 -45.97 -60.28
C GLY A 147 -21.73 -44.65 -60.35
N LEU A 148 -21.37 -43.63 -59.55
CA LEU A 148 -22.03 -42.32 -59.67
C LEU A 148 -21.07 -41.15 -59.43
N ILE A 149 -20.06 -41.03 -60.29
CA ILE A 149 -19.45 -39.74 -60.60
C ILE A 149 -19.42 -39.65 -62.13
N ARG A 150 -20.38 -38.90 -62.66
CA ARG A 150 -20.36 -38.36 -64.02
C ARG A 150 -20.60 -36.86 -63.89
#